data_AF-A0A2P6VZB7-F1
#
_entry.id   AF-A0A2P6VZB7-F1
#
_cell.length_a   1.000
_cell.length_b   1.000
_cell.length_c   1.000
_cell.angle_alpha   90.00
_cell.angle_beta   90.00
_cell.angle_gamma   90.00
#
_symmetry.space_group_name_H-M   'P 1'
#
loop_
_entity.id
_entity.type
_entity.pdbx_description
1 polymer ?
#
loop_
_entity_poly.entity_id
_entity_poly.type
_entity_poly.pdbx_seq_one_letter_code
_entity_poly.pdbx_strand_id
1 'polypeptide(L)'
;MDLDTIIGLAMIVLGALVFLGEFSVSWLLPVAGVVLVVMGVLMLLGVLAGSTLMGISILVIGLLLYGDVVGIPNAITQILNTVVGIVLIVLGILQLT
;
A
#
# COMPACT_ATOMS: atom_id res chain seq x y z
N MET A 1 14.12 -13.80 -13.81
CA MET A 1 13.40 -12.60 -13.33
C MET A 1 13.90 -12.39 -11.92
N ASP A 2 14.56 -11.26 -11.67
CA ASP A 2 15.15 -10.99 -10.38
C ASP A 2 14.05 -10.70 -9.35
N LEU A 3 14.30 -11.00 -8.08
CA LEU A 3 13.32 -10.89 -7.00
C LEU A 3 12.74 -9.47 -6.92
N ASP A 4 13.59 -8.46 -7.14
CA ASP A 4 13.22 -7.04 -7.14
C ASP A 4 12.27 -6.71 -8.29
N THR A 5 12.45 -7.33 -9.45
CA THR A 5 11.56 -7.16 -10.60
C THR A 5 10.16 -7.73 -10.32
N ILE A 6 10.08 -8.88 -9.63
CA ILE A 6 8.81 -9.52 -9.27
C ILE A 6 8.04 -8.64 -8.27
N ILE A 7 8.74 -8.11 -7.25
CA ILE A 7 8.13 -7.25 -6.24
C ILE A 7 7.67 -5.93 -6.87
N GLY A 8 8.50 -5.30 -7.72
CA GLY A 8 8.14 -4.08 -8.43
C GLY A 8 6.88 -4.24 -9.28
N LEU A 9 6.80 -5.32 -10.07
CA LEU A 9 5.60 -5.65 -10.86
C LEU A 9 4.37 -5.89 -9.98
N ALA A 10 4.51 -6.63 -8.88
CA ALA A 10 3.40 -6.90 -7.96
C ALA A 10 2.86 -5.60 -7.33
N MET A 11 3.74 -4.66 -6.96
CA MET A 11 3.32 -3.35 -6.43
C MET A 11 2.62 -2.48 -7.47
N ILE A 12 3.07 -2.48 -8.73
CA ILE A 12 2.39 -1.76 -9.81
C ILE A 12 1.00 -2.34 -10.05
N VAL A 13 0.86 -3.67 -10.10
CA VAL A 13 -0.42 -4.33 -10.33
C VAL A 13 -1.37 -4.05 -9.16
N LEU A 14 -0.91 -4.17 -7.91
CA LEU A 14 -1.70 -3.81 -6.73
C LEU A 14 -2.09 -2.32 -6.75
N GLY A 15 -1.15 -1.43 -7.04
CA GLY A 15 -1.41 0.01 -7.10
C GLY A 15 -2.41 0.38 -8.21
N ALA A 16 -2.33 -0.24 -9.37
CA ALA A 16 -3.27 -0.05 -10.48
C ALA A 16 -4.67 -0.57 -10.13
N LEU A 17 -4.78 -1.72 -9.47
CA LEU A 17 -6.05 -2.25 -8.99
C LEU A 17 -6.68 -1.33 -7.93
N VAL A 18 -5.88 -0.75 -7.03
CA VAL A 18 -6.37 0.20 -6.01
C VAL A 18 -6.81 1.50 -6.68
N PHE A 19 -6.03 2.00 -7.65
CA PHE A 19 -6.29 3.24 -8.37
C PHE A 19 -7.54 3.18 -9.24
N LEU A 20 -7.77 2.06 -9.94
CA LEU A 20 -8.94 1.88 -10.80
C LEU A 20 -10.25 1.74 -10.02
N GLY A 21 -10.19 1.53 -8.70
CA GLY A 21 -11.39 1.35 -7.87
C GLY A 21 -12.20 0.11 -8.23
N GLU A 22 -11.71 -0.74 -9.14
CA GLU A 22 -12.34 -2.00 -9.58
C GLU A 22 -12.15 -3.14 -8.57
N PHE A 23 -11.85 -2.82 -7.32
CA PHE A 23 -12.03 -3.78 -6.24
C PHE A 23 -13.53 -3.99 -6.01
N SER A 24 -14.12 -4.87 -6.81
CA SER A 24 -15.40 -5.54 -6.52
C SER A 24 -15.38 -6.32 -5.19
N VAL A 25 -14.20 -6.41 -4.56
CA VAL A 25 -13.91 -7.18 -3.37
C VAL A 25 -13.63 -6.25 -2.21
N SER A 26 -14.69 -5.87 -1.49
CA SER A 26 -14.67 -4.93 -0.36
C SER A 26 -13.72 -5.30 0.79
N TRP A 27 -13.28 -6.56 0.89
CA TRP A 27 -12.37 -7.03 1.93
C TRP A 27 -10.88 -6.89 1.58
N LEU A 28 -10.53 -6.65 0.31
CA LEU A 28 -9.13 -6.64 -0.15
C LEU A 28 -8.38 -5.38 0.29
N LEU A 29 -9.08 -4.24 0.36
CA LEU A 29 -8.56 -2.96 0.85
C LEU A 29 -8.16 -3.00 2.34
N PRO A 30 -9.01 -3.51 3.26
CA PRO A 30 -8.61 -3.76 4.65
C PRO A 30 -7.39 -4.67 4.76
N VAL A 31 -7.36 -5.75 3.97
CA VAL A 31 -6.28 -6.74 4.01
C VAL A 31 -4.96 -6.10 3.57
N ALA A 32 -4.97 -5.32 2.49
CA ALA A 32 -3.81 -4.54 2.07
C ALA A 32 -3.36 -3.53 3.14
N GLY A 33 -4.31 -2.85 3.79
CA GLY A 33 -4.04 -1.95 4.92
C GLY A 33 -3.33 -2.67 6.07
N VAL A 34 -3.85 -3.83 6.49
CA VAL A 34 -3.25 -4.65 7.56
C VAL A 34 -1.85 -5.12 7.19
N VAL A 35 -1.64 -5.59 5.95
CA VAL A 35 -0.33 -6.03 5.47
C VAL A 35 0.68 -4.89 5.53
N LEU A 36 0.31 -3.69 5.07
CA LEU A 36 1.17 -2.52 5.11
C LEU A 36 1.46 -2.06 6.55
N VAL A 37 0.47 -2.11 7.46
CA VAL A 37 0.70 -1.84 8.88
C VAL A 37 1.73 -2.81 9.46
N VAL A 38 1.58 -4.12 9.20
CA VAL A 38 2.51 -5.15 9.68
C VAL A 38 3.91 -4.91 9.13
N MET A 39 4.05 -4.61 7.83
CA MET A 39 5.35 -4.30 7.23
C MET A 39 5.98 -3.05 7.84
N GLY A 40 5.21 -1.97 8.02
CA GLY A 40 5.67 -0.74 8.66
C GLY A 40 6.17 -0.98 10.09
N VAL A 41 5.44 -1.77 10.88
CA VAL A 41 5.87 -2.17 12.24
C VAL A 41 7.15 -2.98 12.20
N LEU A 42 7.25 -4.00 11.34
CA LEU A 42 8.45 -4.83 11.23
C LEU A 42 9.68 -4.04 10.78
N MET A 43 9.50 -3.03 9.93
CA MET A 43 10.57 -2.10 9.54
C MET A 43 10.98 -1.17 10.69
N LEU A 44 10.03 -0.65 11.46
CA LEU A 44 10.30 0.16 12.65
C LEU A 44 11.04 -0.64 13.74
N LEU A 45 10.78 -1.94 13.83
CA LEU A 45 11.49 -2.87 14.70
C LEU A 45 12.86 -3.30 14.14
N GLY A 46 13.23 -2.88 12.92
CA GLY A 46 14.49 -3.24 12.27
C GLY A 46 14.55 -4.68 11.75
N VAL A 47 13.41 -5.37 11.65
CA VAL A 47 13.31 -6.76 11.16
C VAL A 47 13.32 -6.83 9.64
N LEU A 48 12.74 -5.82 8.98
CA LEU A 48 12.74 -5.68 7.52
C LEU A 48 13.74 -4.60 7.09
N ALA A 49 14.46 -4.87 6.00
CA ALA A 49 15.40 -3.91 5.42
C ALA A 49 14.66 -2.65 4.91
N GLY A 50 15.11 -1.49 5.38
CA GLY A 50 14.55 -0.20 4.97
C GLY A 50 14.86 0.91 5.96
N SER A 51 14.57 2.15 5.55
CA SER A 51 14.74 3.30 6.44
C SER A 51 13.57 3.42 7.42
N THR A 52 13.84 3.94 8.61
CA THR A 52 12.80 4.23 9.61
C THR A 52 11.71 5.15 9.04
N LEU A 53 12.11 6.12 8.21
CA LEU A 53 11.22 7.02 7.50
C LEU A 53 10.26 6.27 6.55
N MET A 54 10.78 5.29 5.79
CA MET A 54 9.98 4.44 4.91
C MET A 54 9.00 3.57 5.71
N GLY A 55 9.43 3.01 6.85
CA GLY A 55 8.57 2.25 7.76
C GLY A 55 7.41 3.09 8.31
N ILE A 56 7.66 4.35 8.69
CA ILE A 56 6.62 5.30 9.13
C ILE A 56 5.64 5.60 8.00
N SER A 57 6.12 5.90 6.79
CA SER A 57 5.27 6.21 5.64
C SER A 57 4.35 5.04 5.29
N ILE A 58 4.89 3.82 5.25
CA ILE A 58 4.12 2.60 4.96
C ILE A 58 3.09 2.32 6.06
N LEU A 59 3.47 2.50 7.33
CA LEU A 59 2.57 2.34 8.48
C LEU A 59 1.37 3.30 8.39
N VAL A 60 1.63 4.58 8.11
CA VAL A 60 0.60 5.62 7.98
C VAL A 60 -0.35 5.29 6.82
N ILE A 61 0.18 4.87 5.67
CA ILE A 61 -0.63 4.45 4.52
C ILE A 61 -1.50 3.24 4.87
N GLY A 62 -0.96 2.24 5.56
CA GLY A 62 -1.72 1.07 5.99
C GLY A 62 -2.86 1.41 6.95
N LEU A 63 -2.61 2.30 7.91
CA LEU A 63 -3.64 2.79 8.85
C LEU A 63 -4.74 3.58 8.15
N LEU A 64 -4.36 4.40 7.17
CA LEU A 64 -5.27 5.18 6.35
C LEU A 64 -6.19 4.27 5.52
N LEU A 65 -5.65 3.22 4.90
CA LEU A 65 -6.43 2.21 4.19
C LEU A 65 -7.34 1.40 5.12
N TYR A 66 -6.90 1.10 6.34
CA TYR A 66 -7.74 0.43 7.34
C TYR A 66 -8.87 1.33 7.86
N GLY A 67 -8.63 2.65 7.91
CA GLY A 67 -9.61 3.65 8.32
C GLY A 67 -10.90 3.64 7.50
N ASP A 68 -10.83 3.22 6.23
CA ASP A 68 -12.02 3.04 5.37
C ASP A 68 -13.07 2.09 5.98
N VAL A 69 -12.61 1.06 6.69
CA VAL A 69 -13.47 0.07 7.35
C VAL A 69 -14.18 0.64 8.59
N VAL A 70 -13.67 1.76 9.13
CA VAL A 70 -14.15 2.38 10.38
C VAL A 70 -15.24 3.43 10.12
N GLY A 71 -15.70 3.59 8.86
CA GLY A 71 -16.82 4.47 8.51
C GLY A 71 -16.42 5.88 8.07
N ILE A 72 -15.24 6.02 7.46
CA ILE A 72 -14.84 7.27 6.79
C ILE A 72 -15.77 7.48 5.56
N PRO A 73 -16.27 8.71 5.31
CA PRO A 73 -17.13 8.99 4.17
C PRO A 73 -16.50 8.57 2.83
N ASN A 74 -17.28 7.88 1.98
CA ASN A 74 -16.84 7.30 0.69
C ASN A 74 -16.02 8.25 -0.22
N ALA A 75 -16.26 9.55 -0.18
CA ALA A 75 -15.50 10.52 -0.97
C ALA A 75 -14.03 10.66 -0.51
N ILE A 76 -13.79 10.58 0.79
CA ILE A 76 -12.44 10.64 1.38
C ILE A 76 -11.71 9.33 1.09
N THR A 77 -12.42 8.19 1.20
CA THR A 77 -11.90 6.87 0.83
C THR A 77 -11.43 6.82 -0.63
N GLN A 78 -12.23 7.33 -1.58
CA GLN A 78 -11.83 7.35 -2.99
C GLN A 78 -10.55 8.15 -3.21
N ILE A 79 -10.43 9.31 -2.56
CA ILE A 79 -9.22 10.13 -2.63
C ILE A 79 -8.03 9.39 -2.02
N LEU A 80 -8.21 8.76 -0.86
CA LEU A 80 -7.18 7.93 -0.23
C LEU A 80 -6.73 6.79 -1.15
N ASN A 81 -7.66 6.04 -1.73
CA ASN A 81 -7.35 4.92 -2.62
C ASN A 81 -6.62 5.39 -3.87
N THR A 82 -7.03 6.52 -4.43
CA THR A 82 -6.33 7.13 -5.56
C THR A 82 -4.88 7.48 -5.19
N VAL A 83 -4.67 8.12 -4.03
CA VAL A 83 -3.34 8.51 -3.55
C VAL A 83 -2.47 7.28 -3.28
N VAL A 84 -3.01 6.26 -2.61
CA VAL A 84 -2.28 5.02 -2.28
C VAL A 84 -1.95 4.23 -3.54
N GLY A 85 -2.88 4.13 -4.49
CA GLY A 85 -2.65 3.49 -5.78
C GLY A 85 -1.51 4.15 -6.54
N ILE A 86 -1.48 5.49 -6.59
CA ILE A 86 -0.38 6.25 -7.21
C ILE A 86 0.95 5.96 -6.51
N VAL A 87 1.00 6.00 -5.18
CA VAL A 87 2.24 5.76 -4.42
C VAL A 87 2.77 4.34 -4.65
N LEU A 88 1.90 3.33 -4.65
CA LEU A 88 2.28 1.94 -4.94
C LEU A 88 2.83 1.77 -6.36
N ILE A 89 2.22 2.42 -7.36
CA ILE A 89 2.72 2.43 -8.73
C ILE A 89 4.10 3.08 -8.80
N VAL A 90 4.28 4.25 -8.19
CA VAL A 90 5.57 4.97 -8.20
C VAL A 90 6.67 4.14 -7.53
N LEU A 91 6.41 3.56 -6.35
CA LEU A 91 7.37 2.69 -5.67
C LEU A 91 7.68 1.44 -6.49
N GLY A 92 6.68 0.88 -7.17
CA GLY A 92 6.86 -0.29 -8.01
C GLY A 92 7.74 0.01 -9.22
N ILE A 93 7.54 1.17 -9.87
CA ILE A 93 8.39 1.64 -10.98
C ILE A 93 9.84 1.84 -10.51
N LEU A 94 10.05 2.44 -9.32
CA LEU A 94 11.39 2.64 -8.76
C LEU A 94 12.14 1.34 -8.44
N GLN A 95 11.44 0.22 -8.21
CA GLN A 95 12.06 -1.10 -8.04
C GLN A 95 12.33 -1.82 -9.37
N LEU A 96 11.75 -1.34 -10.47
CA LEU A 96 12.02 -1.88 -11.82
C LEU A 96 13.22 -1.20 -12.50
N THR A 97 13.70 -0.09 -11.97
CA THR A 97 14.87 0.67 -12.45
C THR A 97 16.11 0.35 -11.64
#